data_AF-A0A078LK07-F1
#
_entry.id   AF-A0A078LK07-F1
#
_cell.length_a   1.000
_cell.length_b   1.000
_cell.length_c   1.000
_cell.angle_alpha   90.00
_cell.angle_beta   90.00
_cell.angle_gamma   90.00
#
_symmetry.space_group_name_H-M   'P 1'
#
loop_
_entity.id
_entity.type
_entity.pdbx_description
1 polymer ?
#
loop_
_entity_poly.entity_id
_entity_poly.type
_entity_poly.pdbx_seq_one_letter_code
_entity_poly.pdbx_strand_id
1 'polypeptide(L)' 'MKPFLKRVLVAGYNHGALREGFVTWCFVKFDLRSV' A
#
# COMPACT_ATOMS: atom_id res chain seq x y z
N MET A 1 -5.28 6.07 10.60
CA MET A 1 -5.70 5.10 9.55
C MET A 1 -4.69 4.99 8.41
N LYS A 2 -4.25 6.10 7.80
CA LYS A 2 -3.21 6.12 6.74
C LYS A 2 -1.93 5.30 7.04
N PRO A 3 -1.28 5.39 8.23
CA PRO A 3 -0.04 4.64 8.48
C PRO A 3 -0.26 3.12 8.59
N PHE A 4 -1.43 2.69 9.08
CA PHE A 4 -1.76 1.27 9.18
C PHE A 4 -1.99 0.66 7.79
N LEU A 5 -2.76 1.35 6.93
CA LEU A 5 -3.02 0.90 5.57
C LEU A 5 -1.73 0.81 4.74
N LYS A 6 -0.83 1.80 4.90
CA LYS A 6 0.52 1.79 4.30
C LYS A 6 1.32 0.56 4.73
N ARG A 7 1.31 0.23 6.03
CA ARG A 7 2.02 -0.94 6.58
C ARG A 7 1.46 -2.26 6.03
N VAL A 8 0.13 -2.39 5.96
CA VAL A 8 -0.53 -3.59 5.42
C VAL A 8 -0.20 -3.79 3.94
N LEU A 9 -0.23 -2.73 3.14
CA LEU A 9 0.11 -2.78 1.73
C LEU A 9 1.57 -3.19 1.50
N VAL A 10 2.50 -2.61 2.25
CA VAL A 10 3.93 -2.95 2.14
C VAL A 10 4.20 -4.38 2.64
N ALA A 11 3.56 -4.80 3.74
CA ALA A 11 3.69 -6.15 4.25
C ALA A 11 3.13 -7.19 3.26
N GLY A 12 1.96 -6.92 2.67
CA GLY A 12 1.37 -7.79 1.66
C GLY A 12 2.20 -7.85 0.37
N TYR A 13 2.84 -6.75 -0.02
CA TYR A 13 3.78 -6.74 -1.14
C TYR A 13 5.02 -7.60 -0.85
N ASN A 14 5.68 -7.37 0.28
CA ASN A 14 6.88 -8.12 0.67
C ASN A 14 6.62 -9.62 0.84
N HIS A 15 5.41 -10.00 1.27
CA HIS A 15 5.04 -11.40 1.41
C HIS A 15 4.61 -12.06 0.08
N GLY A 16 4.62 -11.31 -1.04
CA GLY A 16 4.17 -11.77 -2.36
C GLY A 16 2.65 -11.93 -2.50
N ALA A 17 1.88 -11.53 -1.48
CA ALA A 17 0.41 -11.60 -1.49
C ALA A 17 -0.22 -10.50 -2.36
N LEU A 18 0.49 -9.38 -2.56
CA LEU A 18 0.03 -8.25 -3.37
C LEU A 18 0.98 -8.00 -4.54
N ARG A 19 0.40 -7.73 -5.72
CA ARG A 19 1.14 -7.31 -6.91
C ARG A 19 1.51 -5.82 -6.83
N GLU A 20 2.66 -5.47 -7.40
CA GLU A 20 3.18 -4.10 -7.43
C GLU A 20 2.16 -3.08 -7.96
N GLY A 21 1.44 -3.42 -9.04
CA GLY A 21 0.42 -2.54 -9.62
C GLY A 21 -0.76 -2.27 -8.69
N PHE A 22 -1.16 -3.26 -7.88
CA PHE A 22 -2.24 -3.08 -6.90
C PHE A 22 -1.80 -2.18 -5.73
N VAL A 23 -0.56 -2.36 -5.27
CA VAL A 23 0.03 -1.55 -4.20
C VAL A 23 0.14 -0.10 -4.66
N THR A 24 0.69 0.13 -5.86
CA THR A 24 0.84 1.47 -6.44
C THR A 24 -0.51 2.15 -6.63
N TRP A 25 -1.52 1.43 -7.14
CA TRP A 25 -2.88 1.96 -7.28
C TRP A 25 -3.48 2.36 -5.93
N CYS A 26 -3.32 1.53 -4.89
CA CYS A 26 -3.79 1.88 -3.55
C CYS A 26 -3.08 3.12 -2.99
N PHE A 27 -1.78 3.26 -3.22
CA PHE A 27 -1.03 4.44 -2.77
C PHE A 27 -1.52 5.75 -3.39
N VAL A 28 -1.88 5.72 -4.67
CA VAL A 28 -2.46 6.88 -5.39
C VAL A 28 -3.90 7.12 -4.96
N LYS A 29 -4.74 6.08 -4.94
CA LYS A 29 -6.17 6.21 -4.64
C LYS A 29 -6.46 6.74 -3.25
N PHE A 30 -5.68 6.30 -2.26
CA PHE A 30 -5.87 6.67 -0.86
C PHE A 30 -4.95 7.82 -0.43
N ASP A 31 -4.22 8.43 -1.36
CA ASP A 31 -3.27 9.51 -1.07
C ASP A 31 -2.37 9.16 0.12
N LEU A 32 -1.80 7.95 0.10
CA LEU A 32 -0.90 7.42 1.13
C LEU A 32 0.52 7.98 0.99
N ARG A 33 0.77 8.75 -0.07
CA ARG A 33 2.00 9.49 -0.31
C ARG A 33 2.06 10.79 0.51
N SER A 34 0.89 11.31 0.90
CA SER A 34 0.79 12.51 1.74
C SER A 34 0.91 12.12 3.22
N VAL A 35 1.88 12.76 3.88
CA VAL A 35 2.51 12.43 5.18
C VAL A 35 1.51 12.29 6.33
#